data_AF-A0A0M5KYB9-F1
#
_entry.id   AF-A0A0M5KYB9-F1
#
_cell.length_a   1.000
_cell.length_b   1.000
_cell.length_c   1.000
_cell.angle_alpha   90.00
_cell.angle_beta   90.00
_cell.angle_gamma   90.00
#
_symmetry.space_group_name_H-M   'P 1'
#
loop_
_entity.id
_entity.type
_entity.pdbx_description
1 polymer ?
#
loop_
_entity_poly.entity_id
_entity_poly.type
_entity_poly.pdbx_seq_one_letter_code
_entity_poly.pdbx_strand_id
1 'polypeptide(L)' 'MIKTRFEAYLIIYALALGAMTRGAHYTLQYPGWGGYLLWAATAGAVFLGGAKILDAIRYEQEAKAKAEAEVNPQEA' A
#
# COMPACT_ATOMS: atom_id res chain seq x y z
N MET A 1 14.80 -0.75 4.57
CA MET A 1 13.42 -0.37 4.22
C MET A 1 12.91 -1.34 3.16
N ILE A 2 11.58 -1.54 3.07
CA ILE A 2 10.87 -2.71 2.48
C ILE A 2 11.63 -3.35 1.31
N LYS A 3 12.14 -4.57 1.52
CA LYS A 3 13.06 -5.21 0.56
C LYS A 3 12.35 -6.01 -0.52
N THR A 4 11.19 -6.57 -0.18
CA THR A 4 10.49 -7.52 -1.03
C THR A 4 9.04 -7.11 -1.23
N ARG A 5 8.46 -7.56 -2.36
CA ARG A 5 7.03 -7.39 -2.63
C ARG A 5 6.17 -8.06 -1.55
N PHE A 6 6.65 -9.16 -0.98
CA PHE A 6 5.98 -9.88 0.09
C PHE A 6 5.88 -9.05 1.38
N GLU A 7 6.96 -8.40 1.80
CA GLU A 7 6.93 -7.49 2.95
C GLU A 7 5.93 -6.34 2.76
N ALA A 8 5.85 -5.79 1.54
CA ALA A 8 4.83 -4.79 1.21
C ALA A 8 3.41 -5.33 1.35
N TYR A 9 3.14 -6.51 0.81
CA TYR A 9 1.81 -7.12 0.92
C TYR A 9 1.44 -7.40 2.38
N LEU A 10 2.38 -7.82 3.22
CA LEU A 10 2.14 -7.98 4.66
C LEU A 10 1.78 -6.67 5.35
N ILE A 11 2.45 -5.57 5.02
CA ILE A 11 2.12 -4.24 5.57
C ILE A 11 0.74 -3.79 5.10
N ILE A 12 0.45 -3.89 3.81
CA ILE A 12 -0.86 -3.52 3.23
C ILE A 12 -1.97 -4.37 3.88
N TYR A 13 -1.72 -5.66 4.08
CA TYR A 13 -2.66 -6.56 4.75
C TYR A 13 -2.91 -6.16 6.21
N ALA A 14 -1.86 -5.84 6.97
CA ALA A 14 -2.00 -5.37 8.35
C ALA A 14 -2.79 -4.06 8.44
N LEU A 15 -2.52 -3.11 7.53
CA LEU A 15 -3.28 -1.86 7.43
C LEU A 15 -4.75 -2.12 7.06
N ALA A 16 -5.00 -3.03 6.11
CA ALA A 16 -6.35 -3.40 5.69
C ALA A 16 -7.15 -4.03 6.84
N LEU A 17 -6.57 -4.97 7.58
CA LEU A 17 -7.23 -5.61 8.73
C LEU A 17 -7.66 -4.59 9.80
N GLY A 18 -6.76 -3.69 10.18
CA GLY A 18 -7.05 -2.64 11.16
C GLY A 18 -8.11 -1.66 10.67
N ALA A 19 -7.99 -1.20 9.42
CA ALA A 19 -8.93 -0.26 8.82
C ALA A 19 -10.33 -0.86 8.69
N MET A 20 -10.46 -2.12 8.25
CA MET A 20 -11.75 -2.77 8.07
C MET A 20 -12.46 -3.02 9.40
N THR A 21 -11.72 -3.40 10.45
CA THR A 21 -12.28 -3.53 11.80
C THR A 21 -12.88 -2.20 12.26
N ARG A 22 -12.14 -1.10 12.13
CA ARG A 22 -12.62 0.23 12.51
C ARG A 22 -13.74 0.74 11.61
N GLY A 23 -13.68 0.47 10.31
CA GLY A 23 -14.72 0.82 9.35
C GLY A 23 -16.05 0.13 9.67
N ALA A 24 -16.02 -1.15 10.03
CA ALA A 24 -17.22 -1.89 10.45
C ALA A 24 -17.84 -1.30 11.73
N HIS A 25 -17.02 -0.78 12.65
CA HIS A 25 -17.54 -0.04 13.80
C HIS A 25 -18.27 1.25 13.39
N TYR A 26 -17.85 1.95 12.32
CA TYR A 26 -18.56 3.15 11.86
C TYR A 26 -19.97 2.86 11.35
N THR A 27 -20.22 1.72 10.73
CA THR A 27 -21.57 1.36 10.27
C THR A 27 -22.52 1.06 11.44
N LEU A 28 -21.98 0.63 12.59
CA LEU A 28 -22.76 0.39 13.82
C LEU A 28 -22.97 1.68 14.61
N GLN A 29 -21.93 2.51 14.73
CA GLN A 29 -21.96 3.72 15.55
C GLN A 29 -22.70 4.88 14.88
N TYR A 30 -22.67 4.96 13.55
CA TYR A 30 -23.34 5.98 12.75
C TYR A 30 -24.31 5.31 11.75
N PRO A 31 -25.46 4.80 12.22
CA PRO A 31 -26.40 4.08 11.38
C PRO A 31 -26.95 4.98 10.27
N GLY A 32 -27.05 4.43 9.06
CA GLY A 32 -27.43 5.17 7.85
C GLY A 32 -26.24 5.42 6.93
N TRP A 33 -26.39 6.35 5.99
CA TRP A 33 -25.41 6.54 4.91
C TRP A 33 -24.04 7.04 5.42
N GLY A 34 -24.02 7.83 6.49
CA GLY A 34 -22.78 8.39 7.05
C GLY A 34 -21.76 7.34 7.48
N GLY A 35 -22.21 6.27 8.16
CA GLY A 35 -21.34 5.17 8.57
C GLY A 35 -20.71 4.42 7.39
N TYR A 36 -21.48 4.19 6.32
CA TYR A 36 -20.97 3.57 5.09
C TYR A 36 -19.99 4.46 4.34
N LEU A 37 -20.20 5.78 4.36
CA LEU A 37 -19.29 6.76 3.77
C LEU A 37 -17.94 6.75 4.50
N LEU A 38 -17.96 6.68 5.84
CA LEU A 38 -16.75 6.56 6.66
C LEU A 38 -16.04 5.21 6.45
N TRP A 39 -16.80 4.11 6.36
CA TRP A 39 -16.24 2.79 6.01
C TRP A 39 -15.56 2.83 4.64
N ALA A 40 -16.23 3.40 3.62
CA ALA A 40 -15.68 3.54 2.29
C ALA A 40 -14.42 4.43 2.27
N ALA A 41 -14.40 5.51 3.06
CA ALA A 41 -13.22 6.36 3.21
C ALA A 41 -12.04 5.59 3.80
N THR A 42 -12.26 4.75 4.83
CA THR A 42 -11.20 3.91 5.39
C THR A 42 -10.68 2.87 4.41
N ALA A 43 -11.57 2.22 3.65
CA ALA A 43 -11.17 1.30 2.60
C ALA A 43 -10.37 2.01 1.50
N GLY A 44 -10.85 3.18 1.04
CA GLY A 44 -10.18 4.01 0.04
C GLY A 44 -8.77 4.43 0.46
N ALA A 45 -8.58 4.82 1.73
CA ALA A 45 -7.26 5.18 2.25
C ALA A 45 -6.25 4.03 2.16
N VAL A 46 -6.69 2.79 2.42
CA VAL A 46 -5.83 1.59 2.31
C VAL A 46 -5.45 1.33 0.85
N PHE A 47 -6.37 1.48 -0.11
CA PHE A 47 -6.04 1.30 -1.52
C PHE A 47 -5.05 2.35 -2.03
N LEU A 48 -5.26 3.62 -1.69
CA LEU A 48 -4.36 4.71 -2.07
C LEU A 48 -2.98 4.54 -1.45
N GLY A 49 -2.93 4.16 -0.16
CA GLY A 49 -1.68 3.86 0.54
C GLY A 49 -0.97 2.65 -0.05
N GLY A 50 -1.70 1.57 -0.32
CA GLY A 50 -1.17 0.35 -0.90
C GLY A 50 -0.59 0.57 -2.29
N ALA A 51 -1.26 1.35 -3.14
CA ALA A 51 -0.73 1.72 -4.46
C ALA A 51 0.61 2.47 -4.35
N LYS A 52 0.69 3.45 -3.45
CA LYS A 52 1.95 4.21 -3.22
C LYS A 52 3.08 3.35 -2.68
N ILE A 53 2.79 2.40 -1.79
CA ILE A 53 3.79 1.46 -1.26
C ILE A 53 4.33 0.58 -2.39
N LEU A 54 3.45 0.06 -3.25
CA LEU A 54 3.87 -0.78 -4.39
C LEU A 54 4.65 0.01 -5.43
N ASP A 55 4.24 1.25 -5.71
CA ASP A 55 4.95 2.15 -6.64
C ASP A 55 6.36 2.48 -6.15
N ALA A 56 6.52 2.77 -4.86
CA ALA A 56 7.82 3.06 -4.28
C ALA A 56 8.80 1.88 -4.45
N ILE A 57 8.34 0.64 -4.26
CA ILE A 57 9.18 -0.56 -4.41
C ILE A 57 9.60 -0.76 -5.86
N ARG A 58 8.68 -0.58 -6.82
CA ARG A 58 9.00 -0.63 -8.25
C ARG A 58 10.07 0.41 -8.59
N TYR A 59 9.91 1.64 -8.11
CA TYR A 59 10.87 2.71 -8.35
C TYR A 59 12.26 2.41 -7.75
N GLU A 60 12.32 1.86 -6.53
CA GLU A 60 13.59 1.44 -5.91
C GLU A 60 14.27 0.30 -6.69
N GLN A 61 13.50 -0.65 -7.23
CA GLN A 61 14.05 -1.74 -8.06
C GLN A 61 14.60 -1.22 -9.39
N GLU A 62 13.85 -0.35 -10.07
CA GLU A 62 14.29 0.28 -11.32
C GLU A 62 15.53 1.16 -11.10
N ALA A 63 15.59 1.92 -10.01
CA ALA A 63 16.76 2.74 -9.67
C ALA A 63 18.02 1.88 -9.42
N LYS A 64 17.88 0.74 -8.74
CA LYS A 64 19.00 -0.21 -8.55
C LYS A 64 19.47 -0.82 -9.87
N ALA A 65 18.54 -1.27 -10.71
CA ALA A 65 18.87 -1.84 -12.02
C ALA A 65 19.60 -0.84 -12.92
N LYS A 66 19.19 0.45 -12.90
CA LYS A 66 19.89 1.52 -13.64
C LYS A 66 21.29 1.77 -13.11
N ALA A 67 21.46 1.85 -11.78
CA ALA A 67 22.77 2.04 -11.18
C ALA A 67 23.72 0.87 -11.49
N GLU A 68 23.23 -0.37 -11.50
CA GLU A 68 24.01 -1.55 -11.90
C GLU A 68 24.45 -1.49 -13.37
N ALA A 69 23.56 -1.04 -14.27
CA ALA A 69 23.88 -0.88 -15.70
C ALA A 69 24.92 0.22 -15.97
N GLU A 70 24.90 1.32 -15.21
CA GLU A 70 25.92 2.39 -15.31
C GLU A 70 27.30 1.97 -14.79
N VAL A 71 27.34 1.10 -13.78
CA VAL A 71 28.59 0.62 -13.16
C VAL A 71 29.27 -0.47 -13.98
N ASN A 72 28.54 -1.20 -14.85
CA ASN A 72 29.12 -2.22 -15.74
C ASN A 72 28.96 -1.90 -17.25
N PRO A 73 29.69 -0.91 -17.80
CA PRO A 73 29.61 -0.56 -19.22
C PRO A 73 30.12 -1.63 -20.20
N GLN A 74 30.74 -2.71 -19.73
CA GLN A 74 31.56 -3.63 -20.53
C GLN A 74 30.85 -4.89 -21.07
N GLU A 75 29.54 -5.05 -20.88
CA GLU A 75 28.75 -6.20 -21.40
C GLU A 75 27.80 -5.85 -22.56
N ALA A 76 27.91 -4.66 -23.16
CA ALA A 76 27.09 -4.21 -24.28
C ALA A 76 27.78 -4.34 -25.65
#